data_AF-A0AAW5K7L5-F1
#
_entry.id   AF-A0AAW5K7L5-F1
#
_cell.length_a   1.000
_cell.length_b   1.000
_cell.length_c   1.000
_cell.angle_alpha   90.00
_cell.angle_beta   90.00
_cell.angle_gamma   90.00
#
_symmetry.space_group_name_H-M   'P 1'
#
loop_
_entity.id
_entity.type
_entity.pdbx_description
1 polymer ?
#
loop_
_entity_poly.entity_id
_entity_poly.type
_entity_poly.pdbx_seq_one_letter_code
_entity_poly.pdbx_strand_id
1 'polypeptide(L)' 'LDFDQPGQVVDALLKLGFYEVRETAEGAALVTNEYKKLVRENEMPNIITTCCPSVNDLIEKYYPDCAKYMAPVVSP' A
#
# COMPACT_ATOMS: atom_id res chain seq x y z
N LEU A 1 12.36 23.36 6.57
CA LEU A 1 11.88 23.31 5.17
C LEU A 1 10.41 23.63 5.27
N ASP A 2 10.05 24.88 4.97
CA ASP A 2 8.66 25.33 5.03
C ASP A 2 7.96 24.89 3.75
N PHE A 3 7.28 23.74 3.84
CA PHE A 3 6.45 23.21 2.76
C PHE A 3 5.03 23.77 2.90
N ASP A 4 4.89 25.08 2.69
CA ASP A 4 3.64 25.80 2.94
C ASP A 4 2.57 25.56 1.87
N GLN A 5 2.93 24.98 0.71
CA GLN A 5 1.99 24.70 -0.37
C GLN A 5 2.13 23.27 -0.94
N PRO A 6 1.02 22.51 -1.05
CA PRO A 6 0.99 21.25 -1.78
C PRO A 6 1.53 21.44 -3.21
N GLY A 7 2.38 20.52 -3.68
CA GLY A 7 2.93 20.53 -5.05
C GLY A 7 4.37 21.01 -5.19
N GLN A 8 5.00 21.58 -4.16
CA GLN A 8 6.43 21.98 -4.22
C GLN A 8 7.35 20.79 -4.54
N VAL A 9 7.05 19.61 -3.99
CA VAL A 9 7.79 18.37 -4.28
C VAL A 9 7.55 17.90 -5.71
N VAL A 10 6.32 18.02 -6.20
CA VAL A 10 5.95 17.67 -7.58
C VAL A 10 6.72 18.52 -8.58
N ASP A 11 6.74 19.85 -8.40
CA ASP A 11 7.48 20.78 -9.25
C ASP A 11 8.99 20.52 -9.22
N ALA A 12 9.55 20.26 -8.04
CA ALA A 12 10.95 19.90 -7.89
C ALA A 12 11.31 18.62 -8.67
N LEU A 13 10.48 17.58 -8.60
CA LEU A 13 10.68 16.33 -9.33
C LEU A 13 10.57 16.56 -10.86
N LEU A 14 9.59 17.33 -11.34
CA LEU A 14 9.50 17.66 -12.76
C LEU A 14 10.75 18.42 -13.26
N LYS A 15 11.28 19.36 -12.46
CA LYS A 15 12.52 20.09 -12.77
C LYS A 15 13.77 19.21 -12.78
N LEU A 16 13.78 18.10 -12.02
CA LEU A 16 14.84 17.10 -12.06
C LEU A 16 14.77 16.22 -13.33
N GLY A 17 13.75 16.38 -14.17
CA GLY A 17 13.60 15.66 -15.43
C GLY A 17 12.70 14.43 -15.37
N PHE A 18 11.96 14.22 -14.27
CA PHE A 18 10.91 13.20 -14.24
C PHE A 18 9.82 13.55 -15.25
N TYR A 19 9.39 12.56 -16.05
CA TYR A 19 8.33 12.73 -17.05
C TYR A 19 6.96 12.96 -16.40
N GLU A 20 6.70 12.30 -15.26
CA GLU A 20 5.42 12.30 -14.59
C GLU A 20 5.60 12.04 -13.09
N VAL A 21 4.75 12.67 -12.27
CA VAL A 21 4.72 12.52 -10.82
C VAL A 21 3.29 12.27 -10.40
N ARG A 22 3.06 11.21 -9.61
CA ARG A 22 1.75 10.75 -9.15
C ARG A 22 1.77 10.58 -7.63
N GLU A 23 0.62 10.75 -7.01
CA GLU A 23 0.48 10.54 -5.57
C GLU A 23 0.33 9.05 -5.26
N THR A 24 1.06 8.54 -4.25
CA THR A 24 0.90 7.16 -3.76
C THR A 24 -0.54 6.90 -3.29
N ALA A 25 -1.29 7.94 -2.91
CA ALA A 25 -2.70 7.86 -2.57
C ALA A 25 -3.56 7.29 -3.72
N GLU A 26 -3.17 7.50 -4.99
CA GLU A 26 -3.84 6.91 -6.15
C GLU A 26 -3.73 5.38 -6.11
N GLY A 27 -2.53 4.85 -5.88
CA GLY A 27 -2.28 3.41 -5.69
C GLY A 27 -3.00 2.86 -4.46
N ALA A 28 -3.00 3.61 -3.36
CA ALA A 28 -3.67 3.23 -2.12
C ALA A 28 -5.20 3.08 -2.31
N ALA A 29 -5.81 3.90 -3.16
CA ALA A 29 -7.22 3.78 -3.49
C ALA A 29 -7.52 2.49 -4.27
N LEU A 30 -6.65 2.09 -5.21
CA LEU A 30 -6.78 0.83 -5.95
C LEU A 30 -6.64 -0.37 -5.02
N VAL A 31 -5.61 -0.39 -4.19
CA VAL A 31 -5.36 -1.45 -3.20
C VAL A 31 -6.52 -1.57 -2.20
N THR A 32 -7.08 -0.45 -1.76
CA THR A 32 -8.28 -0.44 -0.90
C THR A 32 -9.48 -1.10 -1.57
N ASN A 33 -9.63 -0.95 -2.89
CA ASN A 33 -10.71 -1.60 -3.62
C ASN A 33 -10.51 -3.11 -3.72
N GLU A 34 -9.28 -3.60 -3.85
CA GLU A 34 -8.99 -5.04 -3.78
C GLU A 34 -9.31 -5.62 -2.39
N TYR A 35 -8.94 -4.94 -1.30
CA TYR A 35 -9.37 -5.37 0.04
C TYR A 35 -10.89 -5.41 0.19
N LYS A 36 -11.61 -4.43 -0.37
CA LYS A 36 -13.08 -4.45 -0.38
C LYS A 36 -13.66 -5.65 -1.13
N LYS A 37 -13.00 -6.14 -2.19
CA LYS A 37 -13.42 -7.36 -2.90
C LYS A 37 -13.26 -8.58 -2.01
N LEU A 38 -12.11 -8.76 -1.36
CA LEU A 38 -11.86 -9.87 -0.44
C LEU A 38 -12.89 -9.92 0.71
N VAL A 39 -13.22 -8.76 1.28
CA VAL A 39 -14.26 -8.66 2.32
C VAL A 39 -15.65 -9.06 1.80
N ARG A 40 -15.97 -8.73 0.54
CA ARG A 40 -17.26 -9.09 -0.08
C ARG A 40 -17.34 -10.57 -0.44
N GLU A 41 -16.24 -11.17 -0.90
CA GLU A 41 -16.14 -12.60 -1.23
C GLU A 41 -16.31 -13.46 0.04
N ASN A 42 -15.83 -12.97 1.19
CA ASN A 42 -16.02 -13.59 2.50
C ASN A 42 -15.52 -15.05 2.58
N GLU A 43 -14.54 -15.41 1.74
CA GLU A 43 -13.90 -16.72 1.71
C GLU A 43 -12.77 -16.85 2.75
N MET A 44 -12.18 -15.71 3.15
CA MET A 44 -11.14 -15.63 4.18
C MET A 44 -11.76 -15.23 5.52
N PRO A 45 -11.80 -16.12 6.54
CA PRO A 45 -12.42 -15.80 7.83
C PRO A 45 -11.73 -14.64 8.57
N ASN A 46 -10.41 -14.51 8.39
CA ASN A 46 -9.61 -13.40 8.90
C ASN A 46 -8.72 -12.89 7.76
N ILE A 47 -8.58 -11.57 7.67
CA ILE A 47 -7.77 -10.91 6.65
C ILE A 47 -6.74 -10.02 7.34
N ILE A 48 -5.46 -10.31 7.14
CA ILE A 48 -4.33 -9.47 7.53
C ILE A 48 -3.89 -8.70 6.29
N THR A 49 -3.91 -7.37 6.35
CA THR A 49 -3.46 -6.53 5.23
C THR A 49 -1.94 -6.61 5.06
N THR A 50 -1.49 -6.48 3.81
CA THR A 50 -0.11 -6.75 3.38
C THR A 50 0.63 -5.51 2.86
N CYS A 51 0.08 -4.31 3.08
CA CYS A 51 0.66 -3.05 2.61
C CYS A 51 1.94 -2.63 3.35
N CYS A 52 2.22 -3.20 4.53
CA CYS A 52 3.38 -2.87 5.34
C CYS A 52 4.42 -4.01 5.27
N PRO A 53 5.60 -3.80 4.66
CA PRO A 53 6.61 -4.84 4.57
C PRO A 53 7.10 -5.29 5.95
N SER A 54 7.15 -4.40 6.94
CA SER A 54 7.54 -4.78 8.31
C SER A 54 6.57 -5.76 8.98
N VAL A 55 5.27 -5.68 8.65
CA VAL A 55 4.28 -6.64 9.16
C VAL A 55 4.42 -7.98 8.44
N ASN A 56 4.63 -7.96 7.12
CA ASN A 56 4.88 -9.17 6.35
C ASN A 56 6.12 -9.91 6.89
N ASP A 57 7.23 -9.19 7.09
CA ASP A 57 8.46 -9.71 7.69
C ASP A 57 8.23 -10.32 9.08
N LEU A 58 7.46 -9.64 9.94
CA LEU A 58 7.12 -10.13 11.27
C LEU A 58 6.40 -11.48 11.19
N ILE A 59 5.43 -11.60 10.28
CA ILE A 59 4.63 -12.81 10.09
C ILE A 59 5.51 -13.93 9.53
N GLU A 60 6.26 -13.66 8.45
CA GLU A 60 7.10 -14.66 7.79
C GLU A 60 8.18 -15.21 8.72
N LYS A 61 8.78 -14.36 9.57
CA LYS A 61 9.90 -14.76 10.45
C LYS A 61 9.44 -15.36 11.77
N TYR A 62 8.37 -14.84 12.37
CA TYR A 62 8.01 -15.14 13.76
C TYR A 62 6.62 -15.78 13.91
N TYR A 63 5.73 -15.65 12.93
CA TYR A 63 4.36 -16.17 12.99
C TYR A 63 3.94 -16.86 11.68
N PRO A 64 4.69 -17.85 11.17
CA PRO A 64 4.44 -18.44 9.86
C PRO A 64 3.04 -19.09 9.73
N ASP A 65 2.45 -19.56 10.84
CA ASP A 65 1.09 -20.10 10.86
C ASP A 65 0.01 -19.06 10.51
N CYS A 66 0.33 -17.77 10.68
CA CYS A 66 -0.54 -16.65 10.32
C CYS A 66 -0.44 -16.28 8.83
N ALA A 67 0.54 -16.78 8.08
CA ALA A 67 0.75 -16.44 6.67
C ALA A 67 -0.47 -16.75 5.80
N LYS A 68 -1.24 -17.80 6.14
CA LYS A 68 -2.49 -18.17 5.44
C LYS A 68 -3.61 -17.12 5.56
N TYR A 69 -3.50 -16.16 6.48
CA TYR A 69 -4.46 -15.06 6.64
C TYR A 69 -3.99 -13.77 5.96
N MET A 70 -2.79 -13.75 5.37
CA MET A 70 -2.27 -12.60 4.66
C MET A 70 -3.03 -12.40 3.35
N ALA A 71 -3.53 -11.18 3.14
CA ALA A 71 -4.27 -10.82 1.95
C ALA A 71 -3.36 -10.91 0.71
N PRO A 72 -3.81 -11.56 -0.39
CA PRO A 72 -3.05 -11.65 -1.64
C PRO A 72 -3.14 -10.35 -2.46
N VAL A 73 -2.84 -9.21 -1.82
CA VAL A 73 -2.90 -7.87 -2.43
C VAL A 73 -1.53 -7.20 -2.33
N VAL A 74 -1.10 -6.55 -3.42
CA VAL A 74 0.18 -5.83 -3.48
C VAL A 74 0.10 -4.50 -2.72
N SER A 75 1.27 -3.95 -2.34
CA SER A 75 1.34 -2.61 -1.76
C SER A 75 1.05 -1.52 -2.81
N PRO A 76 0.58 -0.34 -2.37
CA PRO A 76 0.43 0.84 -3.22
C PRO A 76 1.71 1.25 -3.96
#